data_AF-A0A2E4WSJ5-F1
#
_entry.id   AF-A0A2E4WSJ5-F1
#
_cell.length_a   1.000
_cell.length_b   1.000
_cell.length_c   1.000
_cell.angle_alpha   90.00
_cell.angle_beta   90.00
_cell.angle_gamma   90.00
#
_symmetry.space_group_name_H-M   'P 1'
#
loop_
_entity.id
_entity.type
_entity.pdbx_description
1 polymer ?
#
loop_
_entity_poly.entity_id
_entity_poly.type
_entity_poly.pdbx_seq_one_letter_code
_entity_poly.pdbx_strand_id
1 'polypeptide(L)'
;MLLWEVCSIPDFTNILDDFHSRFLIKIFTLLVENKKLNEPWIEEQLAKIKKKSPKIGDLNLKIAQIRIWSFISYKNNWLNKPIVYQKRIRKIEYDLSKYLHESLINQFVSDYNYFKSKKYILNTNFPNLITLDGLKINFGNSVIGEIKGFSFSINSSFKNKKNFNFKILKKRLESFANNLVLDFESCSYSQFSFDISGNIFWKDQIVGKFYKGQDVFKPRIKVFFDSFFQIFKKKIEQKIFNYFNFVLKKTLPFHKFIDSFDEHPNKLRAILFFLKEGMGHCKKKEIDNFYDSLKSDQAKWLKNIGIKNGVNFFFFKKCRFNFFCQMIINIYYLLNLNNFISNEITKINDLKKIKDHLIYYQKMGFYLVKVDQGEKYLAHFSYLERVICKAYSLRKNKKKGLQKNIMKNEFEKIAFSNVNKINLCNVTDFN
;
A
#
# COMPACT_ATOMS: atom_id res chain seq x y z
N MET A 1 40.41 -51.11 11.31
CA MET A 1 40.90 -49.85 11.92
C MET A 1 40.95 -48.70 10.91
N LEU A 2 41.43 -48.92 9.67
CA LEU A 2 41.53 -47.89 8.62
C LEU A 2 40.25 -47.07 8.36
N LEU A 3 39.08 -47.71 8.28
CA LEU A 3 37.81 -47.00 8.05
C LEU A 3 37.53 -45.96 9.13
N TRP A 4 37.76 -46.30 10.39
CA TRP A 4 37.61 -45.40 11.54
C TRP A 4 38.57 -44.21 11.45
N GLU A 5 39.81 -44.46 11.03
CA GLU A 5 40.80 -43.40 10.81
C GLU A 5 40.40 -42.45 9.68
N VAL A 6 39.79 -42.94 8.60
CA VAL A 6 39.26 -42.10 7.52
C VAL A 6 38.04 -41.31 7.98
N CYS A 7 37.12 -41.91 8.73
CA CYS A 7 35.97 -41.20 9.30
C CYS A 7 36.36 -40.12 10.32
N SER A 8 37.59 -40.17 10.88
CA SER A 8 38.11 -39.14 11.79
C SER A 8 38.54 -37.83 11.10
N ILE A 9 38.50 -37.76 9.76
CA ILE A 9 38.90 -36.57 9.01
C ILE A 9 37.83 -35.47 9.20
N PRO A 10 38.20 -34.30 9.76
CA PRO A 10 37.25 -33.22 10.02
C PRO A 10 36.76 -32.57 8.71
N ASP A 11 35.50 -32.16 8.70
CA ASP A 11 34.94 -31.32 7.65
C ASP A 11 35.06 -29.85 8.04
N PHE A 12 36.01 -29.14 7.41
CA PHE A 12 36.22 -27.72 7.64
C PHE A 12 35.28 -26.82 6.82
N THR A 13 34.43 -27.38 5.94
CA THR A 13 33.55 -26.60 5.07
C THR A 13 32.27 -26.15 5.77
N ASN A 14 31.88 -26.78 6.89
CA ASN A 14 30.65 -26.50 7.65
C ASN A 14 29.36 -26.54 6.81
N ILE A 15 29.37 -27.26 5.69
CA ILE A 15 28.21 -27.53 4.85
C ILE A 15 28.00 -29.04 4.98
N LEU A 16 26.86 -29.46 5.54
CA LEU A 16 26.49 -30.88 5.63
C LEU A 16 26.19 -31.40 4.21
N ASP A 17 27.23 -31.70 3.45
CA ASP A 17 27.17 -31.94 2.01
C ASP A 17 27.64 -33.36 1.65
N ASP A 18 27.05 -33.91 0.58
CA ASP A 18 27.40 -35.20 0.00
C ASP A 18 28.81 -35.20 -0.63
N PHE A 19 29.45 -34.04 -0.70
CA PHE A 19 30.83 -33.91 -1.17
C PHE A 19 31.86 -34.46 -0.18
N HIS A 20 31.69 -34.25 1.13
CA HIS A 20 32.66 -34.74 2.12
C HIS A 20 32.60 -36.26 2.23
N SER A 21 31.40 -36.85 2.25
CA SER A 21 31.20 -38.31 2.25
C SER A 21 31.87 -38.96 1.04
N ARG A 22 31.66 -38.44 -0.18
CA ARG A 22 32.32 -38.93 -1.40
C ARG A 22 33.84 -38.81 -1.36
N PHE A 23 34.35 -37.73 -0.78
CA PHE A 23 35.78 -37.53 -0.59
C PHE A 23 36.39 -38.57 0.35
N LEU A 24 35.73 -38.84 1.49
CA LEU A 24 36.15 -39.88 2.44
C LEU A 24 36.12 -41.27 1.81
N ILE A 25 35.06 -41.61 1.07
CA ILE A 25 34.97 -42.87 0.32
C ILE A 25 36.16 -43.01 -0.63
N LYS A 26 36.50 -41.95 -1.39
CA LYS A 26 37.61 -42.00 -2.34
C LYS A 26 38.96 -42.20 -1.65
N ILE A 27 39.20 -41.54 -0.51
CA ILE A 27 40.42 -41.75 0.31
C ILE A 27 40.48 -43.20 0.79
N PHE A 28 39.37 -43.71 1.34
CA PHE A 28 39.31 -45.08 1.84
C PHE A 28 39.63 -46.10 0.75
N THR A 29 39.01 -45.99 -0.43
CA THR A 29 39.27 -46.88 -1.57
C THR A 29 40.74 -46.86 -1.97
N LEU A 30 41.35 -45.68 -2.11
CA LEU A 30 42.75 -45.54 -2.50
C LEU A 30 43.71 -46.16 -1.46
N LEU A 31 43.41 -46.01 -0.17
CA LEU A 31 44.21 -46.58 0.91
C LEU A 31 44.04 -48.10 1.01
N VAL A 32 42.86 -48.64 0.72
CA VAL A 32 42.64 -50.09 0.68
C VAL A 32 43.40 -50.74 -0.48
N GLU A 33 43.35 -50.13 -1.66
CA GLU A 33 43.99 -50.65 -2.87
C GLU A 33 45.52 -50.55 -2.81
N ASN A 34 46.05 -49.39 -2.43
CA ASN A 34 47.47 -49.07 -2.60
C ASN A 34 48.24 -48.95 -1.28
N LYS A 35 47.57 -49.14 -0.12
CA LYS A 35 48.07 -48.86 1.25
C LYS A 35 48.45 -47.39 1.52
N LYS A 36 48.65 -46.59 0.48
CA LYS A 36 49.05 -45.17 0.50
C LYS A 36 48.32 -44.40 -0.58
N LEU A 37 48.22 -43.09 -0.40
CA LEU A 37 47.66 -42.19 -1.41
C LEU A 37 48.68 -41.98 -2.56
N ASN A 38 48.19 -42.11 -3.79
CA ASN A 38 49.02 -41.96 -4.99
C ASN A 38 49.49 -40.50 -5.16
N GLU A 39 50.81 -40.30 -5.31
CA GLU A 39 51.42 -38.97 -5.47
C GLU A 39 50.77 -38.15 -6.60
N PRO A 40 50.51 -38.69 -7.81
CA PRO A 40 49.86 -37.93 -8.89
C PRO A 40 48.47 -37.42 -8.54
N TRP A 41 47.69 -38.19 -7.77
CA TRP A 41 46.35 -37.79 -7.37
C TRP A 41 46.40 -36.65 -6.34
N ILE A 42 47.31 -36.73 -5.37
CA ILE A 42 47.51 -35.66 -4.38
C ILE A 42 47.91 -34.36 -5.10
N GLU A 43 48.82 -34.46 -6.05
CA GLU A 43 49.27 -33.32 -6.87
C GLU A 43 48.12 -32.65 -7.63
N GLU A 44 47.25 -33.44 -8.26
CA GLU A 44 46.08 -32.94 -8.96
C GLU A 44 45.12 -32.18 -8.03
N GLN A 45 44.88 -32.72 -6.83
CA GLN A 45 43.99 -32.10 -5.84
C GLN A 45 44.58 -30.80 -5.30
N LEU A 46 45.87 -30.80 -4.94
CA LEU A 46 46.56 -29.60 -4.49
C LEU A 46 46.62 -28.52 -5.59
N ALA A 47 46.75 -28.91 -6.86
CA ALA A 47 46.74 -27.97 -7.99
C ALA A 47 45.36 -27.29 -8.17
N LYS A 48 44.26 -28.04 -8.03
CA LYS A 48 42.89 -27.48 -8.08
C LYS A 48 42.65 -26.46 -6.97
N ILE A 49 43.11 -26.76 -5.75
CA ILE A 49 42.99 -25.89 -4.59
C ILE A 49 43.85 -24.63 -4.76
N LYS A 50 45.07 -24.76 -5.29
CA LYS A 50 46.02 -23.64 -5.49
C LYS A 50 45.53 -22.58 -6.48
N LYS A 51 44.64 -22.92 -7.43
CA LYS A 51 44.14 -21.97 -8.45
C LYS A 51 43.45 -20.78 -7.78
N LYS A 52 43.94 -19.56 -8.00
CA LYS A 52 43.32 -18.33 -7.43
C LYS A 52 41.90 -18.15 -7.99
N SER A 53 40.94 -17.81 -7.12
CA SER A 53 39.58 -17.41 -7.52
C SER A 53 39.33 -15.96 -7.07
N PRO A 54 38.74 -15.09 -7.91
CA PRO A 54 38.44 -13.72 -7.53
C PRO A 54 37.28 -13.59 -6.52
N LYS A 55 36.50 -14.66 -6.29
CA LYS A 55 35.38 -14.64 -5.34
C LYS A 55 35.83 -15.08 -3.95
N ILE A 56 35.54 -14.26 -2.93
CA ILE A 56 35.88 -14.52 -1.52
C ILE A 56 35.28 -15.85 -1.01
N GLY A 57 34.04 -16.17 -1.42
CA GLY A 57 33.40 -17.44 -1.05
C GLY A 57 34.19 -18.66 -1.52
N ASP A 58 34.66 -18.64 -2.76
CA ASP A 58 35.47 -19.72 -3.33
C ASP A 58 36.85 -19.83 -2.64
N LEU A 59 37.45 -18.70 -2.25
CA LEU A 59 38.71 -18.69 -1.49
C LEU A 59 38.55 -19.33 -0.11
N ASN A 60 37.47 -19.02 0.61
CA ASN A 60 37.17 -19.62 1.90
C ASN A 60 37.01 -21.14 1.79
N LEU A 61 36.28 -21.62 0.77
CA LEU A 61 36.13 -23.05 0.50
C LEU A 61 37.48 -23.73 0.20
N LYS A 62 38.35 -23.09 -0.59
CA LYS A 62 39.69 -23.61 -0.87
C LYS A 62 40.58 -23.66 0.36
N ILE A 63 40.48 -22.68 1.27
CA ILE A 63 41.17 -22.69 2.56
C ILE A 63 40.64 -23.80 3.47
N ALA A 64 39.33 -24.06 3.47
CA ALA A 64 38.79 -25.22 4.17
C ALA A 64 39.33 -26.54 3.60
N GLN A 65 39.36 -26.68 2.27
CA GLN A 65 39.88 -27.88 1.59
C GLN A 65 41.37 -28.11 1.87
N ILE A 66 42.22 -27.07 1.84
CA ILE A 66 43.65 -27.22 2.13
C ILE A 66 43.90 -27.64 3.59
N ARG A 67 43.02 -27.26 4.53
CA ARG A 67 43.10 -27.70 5.93
C ARG A 67 42.78 -29.18 6.11
N ILE A 68 41.86 -29.73 5.32
CA ILE A 68 41.62 -31.18 5.27
C ILE A 68 42.90 -31.89 4.83
N TRP A 69 43.55 -31.39 3.78
CA TRP A 69 44.84 -31.92 3.32
C TRP A 69 45.97 -31.77 4.34
N SER A 70 45.98 -30.67 5.09
CA SER A 70 46.90 -30.48 6.23
C SER A 70 46.71 -31.59 7.26
N PHE A 71 45.46 -31.87 7.66
CA PHE A 71 45.16 -32.97 8.57
C PHE A 71 45.59 -34.34 8.03
N ILE A 72 45.29 -34.64 6.76
CA ILE A 72 45.71 -35.88 6.08
C ILE A 72 47.24 -36.00 6.06
N SER A 73 47.96 -34.89 5.91
CA SER A 73 49.42 -34.89 5.83
C SER A 73 50.13 -35.32 7.13
N TYR A 74 49.42 -35.33 8.26
CA TYR A 74 49.91 -35.84 9.55
C TYR A 74 49.45 -37.27 9.85
N LYS A 75 48.67 -37.93 8.97
CA LYS A 75 48.29 -39.33 9.16
C LYS A 75 49.49 -40.24 8.86
N ASN A 76 49.81 -41.09 9.82
CA ASN A 76 50.93 -42.01 9.72
C ASN A 76 50.68 -43.03 8.60
N ASN A 77 51.73 -43.33 7.83
CA ASN A 77 51.73 -44.32 6.75
C ASN A 77 50.79 -44.08 5.57
N TRP A 78 50.10 -42.93 5.46
CA TRP A 78 49.20 -42.66 4.34
C TRP A 78 49.90 -42.03 3.12
N LEU A 79 51.08 -41.45 3.33
CA LEU A 79 51.86 -40.72 2.32
C LEU A 79 53.28 -41.29 2.23
N ASN A 80 53.87 -41.24 1.04
CA ASN A 80 55.28 -41.61 0.84
C ASN A 80 56.24 -40.54 1.38
N LYS A 81 55.93 -39.25 1.16
CA LYS A 81 56.80 -38.11 1.51
C LYS A 81 56.04 -37.08 2.37
N PRO A 82 55.64 -37.42 3.61
CA PRO A 82 54.77 -36.57 4.44
C PRO A 82 55.36 -35.17 4.67
N ILE A 83 56.67 -35.06 4.95
CA ILE A 83 57.35 -33.79 5.22
C ILE A 83 57.32 -32.84 4.00
N VAL A 84 57.47 -33.38 2.79
CA VAL A 84 57.44 -32.60 1.55
C VAL A 84 56.04 -32.04 1.31
N TYR A 85 55.01 -32.88 1.47
CA TYR A 85 53.62 -32.46 1.31
C TYR A 85 53.18 -31.49 2.42
N GLN A 86 53.59 -31.68 3.67
CA GLN A 86 53.32 -30.74 4.76
C GLN A 86 53.87 -29.33 4.44
N LYS A 87 55.13 -29.23 3.99
CA LYS A 87 55.73 -27.94 3.59
C LYS A 87 54.96 -27.30 2.43
N ARG A 88 54.56 -28.11 1.44
CA ARG A 88 53.82 -27.63 0.26
C ARG A 88 52.41 -27.15 0.60
N ILE A 89 51.69 -27.90 1.44
CA ILE A 89 50.35 -27.56 1.92
C ILE A 89 50.39 -26.25 2.71
N ARG A 90 51.35 -26.10 3.64
CA ARG A 90 51.55 -24.85 4.38
C ARG A 90 51.80 -23.66 3.47
N LYS A 91 52.59 -23.83 2.39
CA LYS A 91 52.83 -22.77 1.41
C LYS A 91 51.54 -22.40 0.65
N ILE A 92 50.76 -23.38 0.21
CA ILE A 92 49.47 -23.13 -0.46
C ILE A 92 48.49 -22.43 0.48
N GLU A 93 48.39 -22.87 1.74
CA GLU A 93 47.52 -22.25 2.74
C GLU A 93 47.94 -20.80 3.02
N TYR A 94 49.25 -20.54 3.15
CA TYR A 94 49.78 -19.18 3.32
C TYR A 94 49.44 -18.29 2.12
N ASP A 95 49.67 -18.75 0.88
CA ASP A 95 49.39 -17.98 -0.34
C ASP A 95 47.89 -17.67 -0.49
N LEU A 96 47.02 -18.65 -0.20
CA LEU A 96 45.56 -18.47 -0.22
C LEU A 96 45.10 -17.49 0.87
N SER A 97 45.64 -17.61 2.07
CA SER A 97 45.31 -16.72 3.20
C SER A 97 45.77 -15.28 2.93
N LYS A 98 46.96 -15.11 2.36
CA LYS A 98 47.46 -13.78 1.95
C LYS A 98 46.57 -13.16 0.88
N TYR A 99 46.20 -13.93 -0.15
CA TYR A 99 45.32 -13.43 -1.20
C TYR A 99 43.90 -13.12 -0.70
N LEU A 100 43.38 -13.91 0.25
CA LEU A 100 42.12 -13.61 0.92
C LEU A 100 42.22 -12.28 1.69
N HIS A 101 43.29 -12.07 2.45
CA HIS A 101 43.53 -10.82 3.19
C HIS A 101 43.65 -9.62 2.25
N GLU A 102 44.43 -9.73 1.17
CA GLU A 102 44.54 -8.68 0.15
C GLU A 102 43.20 -8.39 -0.52
N SER A 103 42.41 -9.42 -0.82
CA SER A 103 41.07 -9.26 -1.42
C SER A 103 40.09 -8.56 -0.49
N LEU A 104 40.14 -8.88 0.82
CA LEU A 104 39.34 -8.19 1.84
C LEU A 104 39.77 -6.72 1.95
N ILE A 105 41.07 -6.44 2.05
CA ILE A 105 41.62 -5.08 2.11
C ILE A 105 41.22 -4.29 0.86
N ASN A 106 41.37 -4.86 -0.33
CA ASN A 106 41.05 -4.18 -1.58
C ASN A 106 39.57 -3.84 -1.69
N GLN A 107 38.67 -4.69 -1.19
CA GLN A 107 37.24 -4.36 -1.11
C GLN A 107 36.99 -3.16 -0.19
N PHE A 108 37.67 -3.10 0.96
CA PHE A 108 37.59 -1.95 1.88
C PHE A 108 38.28 -0.68 1.34
N VAL A 109 39.34 -0.81 0.55
CA VAL A 109 40.10 0.31 -0.02
C VAL A 109 39.42 0.85 -1.29
N SER A 110 38.78 0.00 -2.11
CA SER A 110 37.89 0.46 -3.17
C SER A 110 36.68 1.22 -2.61
N ASP A 111 36.17 0.78 -1.45
CA ASP A 111 35.17 1.54 -0.71
C ASP A 111 35.79 2.87 -0.23
N TYR A 112 36.96 2.86 0.42
CA TYR A 112 37.62 4.04 1.00
C TYR A 112 38.08 5.10 -0.03
N ASN A 113 38.62 4.70 -1.18
CA ASN A 113 39.12 5.61 -2.22
C ASN A 113 37.99 6.27 -3.02
N TYR A 114 36.82 5.63 -3.13
CA TYR A 114 35.62 6.27 -3.67
C TYR A 114 35.09 7.39 -2.73
N PHE A 115 35.38 7.31 -1.43
CA PHE A 115 34.98 8.33 -0.45
C PHE A 115 35.90 9.56 -0.39
N LYS A 116 37.12 9.51 -0.97
CA LYS A 116 38.06 10.65 -0.93
C LYS A 116 37.77 11.72 -2.00
N SER A 117 37.03 11.38 -3.06
CA SER A 117 36.65 12.33 -4.13
C SER A 117 35.43 13.20 -3.79
N LYS A 118 34.77 12.98 -2.64
CA LYS A 118 33.70 13.84 -2.14
C LYS A 118 33.85 14.08 -0.64
N LYS A 119 34.73 15.02 -0.27
CA LYS A 119 34.66 15.68 1.04
C LYS A 119 35.35 17.04 1.03
N TYR A 120 34.56 18.07 0.84
CA TYR A 120 34.55 19.16 1.82
C TYR A 120 33.37 18.93 2.75
N ILE A 121 33.56 19.32 4.01
CA ILE A 121 32.63 19.33 5.16
C ILE A 121 32.84 18.17 6.16
N LEU A 122 33.73 18.54 7.06
CA LEU A 122 33.98 18.24 8.48
C LEU A 122 32.85 17.65 9.34
N ASN A 123 33.35 16.97 10.39
CA ASN A 123 32.78 16.71 11.72
C ASN A 123 31.84 15.50 11.95
N THR A 124 32.47 14.52 12.62
CA THR A 124 31.99 13.65 13.72
C THR A 124 30.76 12.75 13.56
N ASN A 125 30.88 11.61 14.24
CA ASN A 125 29.99 10.45 14.30
C ASN A 125 30.10 9.51 13.10
N PHE A 126 29.61 8.29 13.26
CA PHE A 126 29.46 7.30 12.19
C PHE A 126 28.06 7.41 11.53
N PRO A 127 27.61 8.52 10.89
CA PRO A 127 26.37 8.51 10.12
C PRO A 127 26.67 8.16 8.66
N ASN A 128 25.65 7.74 7.93
CA ASN A 128 25.62 7.59 6.47
C ASN A 128 26.12 6.28 5.86
N LEU A 129 26.26 5.19 6.62
CA LEU A 129 26.20 3.88 5.98
C LEU A 129 24.80 3.58 5.43
N ILE A 130 23.74 4.11 6.05
CA ILE A 130 22.35 3.91 5.60
C ILE A 130 21.65 5.26 5.40
N THR A 131 21.21 5.49 4.17
CA THR A 131 20.58 6.75 3.72
C THR A 131 19.23 6.47 3.05
N LEU A 132 18.40 7.52 2.98
CA LEU A 132 17.16 7.52 2.21
C LEU A 132 17.34 8.41 0.99
N ASP A 133 16.99 7.90 -0.17
CA ASP A 133 16.90 8.65 -1.43
C ASP A 133 15.48 8.55 -1.97
N GLY A 134 14.65 9.53 -1.64
CA GLY A 134 13.20 9.46 -1.80
C GLY A 134 12.61 8.30 -0.99
N LEU A 135 12.04 7.31 -1.68
CA LEU A 135 11.50 6.09 -1.08
C LEU A 135 12.54 4.96 -1.00
N LYS A 136 13.72 5.10 -1.61
CA LYS A 136 14.74 4.04 -1.64
C LYS A 136 15.60 4.08 -0.39
N ILE A 137 15.89 2.90 0.15
CA ILE A 137 16.78 2.71 1.30
C ILE A 137 18.11 2.20 0.77
N ASN A 138 19.16 2.97 0.98
CA ASN A 138 20.50 2.65 0.49
C ASN A 138 21.40 2.26 1.65
N PHE A 139 22.26 1.26 1.43
CA PHE A 139 23.43 0.96 2.25
C PHE A 139 24.68 1.30 1.43
N GLY A 140 25.35 2.39 1.77
CA GLY A 140 26.37 3.01 0.91
C GLY A 140 25.76 3.40 -0.45
N ASN A 141 26.31 2.87 -1.55
CA ASN A 141 25.79 3.08 -2.91
C ASN A 141 24.84 1.95 -3.39
N SER A 142 24.55 0.96 -2.53
CA SER A 142 23.68 -0.17 -2.91
C SER A 142 22.27 0.03 -2.39
N VAL A 143 21.26 -0.16 -3.26
CA VAL A 143 19.85 -0.13 -2.86
C VAL A 143 19.54 -1.44 -2.12
N ILE A 144 19.22 -1.34 -0.84
CA ILE A 144 18.89 -2.49 0.00
C ILE A 144 17.38 -2.71 0.16
N GLY A 145 16.59 -1.69 -0.19
CA GLY A 145 15.14 -1.77 -0.07
C GLY A 145 14.43 -0.48 -0.44
N GLU A 146 13.14 -0.45 -0.14
CA GLU A 146 12.26 0.68 -0.39
C GLU A 146 11.19 0.83 0.70
N ILE A 147 10.69 2.04 0.85
CA ILE A 147 9.58 2.41 1.73
C ILE A 147 8.28 2.28 0.94
N LYS A 148 7.35 1.47 1.43
CA LYS A 148 5.98 1.35 0.91
C LYS A 148 5.00 1.73 2.01
N GLY A 149 4.49 2.96 1.96
CA GLY A 149 3.65 3.52 3.03
C GLY A 149 4.35 3.41 4.40
N PHE A 150 3.78 2.64 5.32
CA PHE A 150 4.38 2.34 6.64
C PHE A 150 5.03 0.95 6.71
N SER A 151 5.72 0.55 5.65
CA SER A 151 6.46 -0.71 5.63
C SER A 151 7.79 -0.58 4.91
N PHE A 152 8.82 -1.25 5.43
CA PHE A 152 10.13 -1.34 4.82
C PHE A 152 10.31 -2.66 4.08
N SER A 153 10.36 -2.58 2.75
CA SER A 153 10.64 -3.72 1.88
C SER A 153 12.15 -3.86 1.70
N ILE A 154 12.79 -4.71 2.50
CA ILE A 154 14.25 -4.93 2.49
C ILE A 154 14.58 -6.28 1.87
N ASN A 155 15.64 -6.30 1.05
CA ASN A 155 16.17 -7.50 0.40
C ASN A 155 16.55 -8.60 1.40
N SER A 156 16.23 -9.85 1.06
CA SER A 156 16.42 -11.03 1.92
C SER A 156 17.88 -11.26 2.32
N SER A 157 18.84 -10.90 1.46
CA SER A 157 20.29 -10.98 1.75
C SER A 157 20.72 -10.17 2.97
N PHE A 158 19.98 -9.11 3.30
CA PHE A 158 20.25 -8.24 4.46
C PHE A 158 19.41 -8.57 5.71
N LYS A 159 18.48 -9.55 5.63
CA LYS A 159 17.62 -9.97 6.76
C LYS A 159 18.27 -11.00 7.71
N ASN A 160 19.50 -11.43 7.44
CA ASN A 160 20.20 -12.41 8.27
C ASN A 160 20.56 -11.85 9.65
N LYS A 161 19.86 -12.31 10.69
CA LYS A 161 19.99 -11.85 12.10
C LYS A 161 21.39 -12.01 12.71
N LYS A 162 22.25 -12.86 12.13
CA LYS A 162 23.64 -13.10 12.58
C LYS A 162 24.65 -12.06 12.04
N ASN A 163 24.26 -11.20 11.10
CA ASN A 163 25.13 -10.15 10.59
C ASN A 163 25.14 -8.92 11.50
N PHE A 164 26.32 -8.43 11.88
CA PHE A 164 26.51 -7.17 12.62
C PHE A 164 25.78 -5.99 11.95
N ASN A 165 25.74 -5.99 10.61
CA ASN A 165 25.03 -5.00 9.78
C ASN A 165 23.52 -4.94 10.07
N PHE A 166 22.89 -6.02 10.54
CA PHE A 166 21.45 -6.04 10.83
C PHE A 166 21.11 -5.21 12.08
N LYS A 167 21.96 -5.20 13.11
CA LYS A 167 21.72 -4.39 14.32
C LYS A 167 21.76 -2.90 14.03
N ILE A 168 22.77 -2.46 13.25
CA ILE A 168 22.91 -1.07 12.80
C ILE A 168 21.75 -0.69 11.89
N LEU A 169 21.37 -1.56 10.96
CA LEU A 169 20.24 -1.37 10.08
C LEU A 169 18.93 -1.21 10.86
N LYS A 170 18.66 -2.09 11.84
CA LYS A 170 17.46 -2.03 12.67
C LYS A 170 17.32 -0.68 13.38
N LYS A 171 18.37 -0.21 14.07
CA LYS A 171 18.34 1.07 14.78
C LYS A 171 18.11 2.26 13.83
N ARG A 172 18.66 2.18 12.61
CA ARG A 172 18.43 3.22 11.61
C ARG A 172 17.01 3.20 11.06
N LEU A 173 16.44 2.03 10.80
CA LEU A 173 15.05 1.87 10.38
C LEU A 173 14.06 2.37 11.44
N GLU A 174 14.33 2.13 12.71
CA GLU A 174 13.54 2.71 13.82
C GLU A 174 13.56 4.25 13.78
N SER A 175 14.74 4.84 13.55
CA SER A 175 14.87 6.30 13.38
C SER A 175 14.13 6.81 12.13
N PHE A 176 14.19 6.09 11.01
CA PHE A 176 13.44 6.44 9.81
C PHE A 176 11.93 6.32 10.01
N ALA A 177 11.47 5.29 10.72
CA ALA A 177 10.06 5.13 11.08
C ALA A 177 9.56 6.33 11.89
N ASN A 178 10.32 6.74 12.91
CA ASN A 178 9.99 7.94 13.70
C ASN A 178 9.88 9.19 12.82
N ASN A 179 10.87 9.43 11.95
CA ASN A 179 10.86 10.61 11.07
C ASN A 179 9.70 10.58 10.07
N LEU A 180 9.40 9.43 9.48
CA LEU A 180 8.26 9.25 8.57
C LEU A 180 6.93 9.50 9.28
N VAL A 181 6.78 9.04 10.52
CA VAL A 181 5.58 9.30 11.32
C VAL A 181 5.46 10.78 11.69
N LEU A 182 6.55 11.46 12.01
CA LEU A 182 6.55 12.91 12.27
C LEU A 182 6.17 13.72 11.02
N ASP A 183 6.70 13.35 9.85
CA ASP A 183 6.30 13.92 8.56
C ASP A 183 4.80 13.66 8.29
N PHE A 184 4.33 12.44 8.56
CA PHE A 184 2.91 12.10 8.44
C PHE A 184 2.00 12.88 9.42
N GLU A 185 2.44 13.11 10.66
CA GLU A 185 1.69 13.87 11.66
C GLU A 185 1.60 15.35 11.27
N SER A 186 2.69 15.93 10.75
CA SER A 186 2.78 17.33 10.38
C SER A 186 2.26 17.66 8.98
N CYS A 187 2.10 16.66 8.11
CA CYS A 187 1.68 16.90 6.74
C CYS A 187 0.25 17.48 6.61
N SER A 188 0.06 18.21 5.52
CA SER A 188 -1.22 18.82 5.15
C SER A 188 -2.19 17.76 4.62
N TYR A 189 -3.49 18.01 4.82
CA TYR A 189 -4.57 17.16 4.30
C TYR A 189 -4.65 17.09 2.76
N SER A 190 -3.93 17.96 2.04
CA SER A 190 -3.82 17.90 0.58
C SER A 190 -2.97 16.74 0.06
N GLN A 191 -2.10 16.16 0.88
CA GLN A 191 -1.26 15.01 0.52
C GLN A 191 -1.99 13.67 0.68
N PHE A 192 -3.22 13.71 1.19
CA PHE A 192 -4.06 12.53 1.35
C PHE A 192 -5.11 12.45 0.25
N SER A 193 -5.41 11.24 -0.17
CA SER A 193 -6.53 10.95 -1.05
C SER A 193 -7.17 9.60 -0.71
N PHE A 194 -8.40 9.41 -1.20
CA PHE A 194 -9.15 8.17 -1.05
C PHE A 194 -9.66 7.74 -2.42
N ASP A 195 -9.75 6.42 -2.64
CA ASP A 195 -10.44 5.88 -3.79
C ASP A 195 -11.87 5.41 -3.45
N ILE A 196 -12.63 5.03 -4.48
CA ILE A 196 -14.00 4.54 -4.37
C ILE A 196 -14.08 3.21 -3.59
N SER A 197 -12.96 2.47 -3.53
CA SER A 197 -12.83 1.20 -2.81
C SER A 197 -12.52 1.38 -1.33
N GLY A 198 -12.30 2.62 -0.87
CA GLY A 198 -11.93 2.96 0.49
C GLY A 198 -10.44 2.79 0.82
N ASN A 199 -9.56 2.62 -0.17
CA ASN A 199 -8.13 2.65 0.05
C ASN A 199 -7.69 4.08 0.39
N ILE A 200 -6.73 4.19 1.29
CA ILE A 200 -6.20 5.44 1.81
C ILE A 200 -4.80 5.64 1.27
N PHE A 201 -4.58 6.76 0.62
CA PHE A 201 -3.29 7.12 0.03
C PHE A 201 -2.68 8.31 0.75
N TRP A 202 -1.36 8.27 0.93
CA TRP A 202 -0.54 9.38 1.37
C TRP A 202 0.67 9.47 0.45
N LYS A 203 0.87 10.64 -0.19
CA LYS A 203 1.93 10.82 -1.21
C LYS A 203 1.93 9.69 -2.25
N ASP A 204 0.73 9.34 -2.74
CA ASP A 204 0.46 8.25 -3.70
C ASP A 204 0.83 6.83 -3.23
N GLN A 205 1.16 6.64 -1.95
CA GLN A 205 1.39 5.32 -1.35
C GLN A 205 0.17 4.88 -0.55
N ILE A 206 -0.20 3.60 -0.71
CA ILE A 206 -1.30 3.00 0.08
C ILE A 206 -0.83 2.84 1.52
N VAL A 207 -1.53 3.48 2.45
CA VAL A 207 -1.23 3.43 3.90
C VAL A 207 -2.29 2.71 4.72
N GLY A 208 -3.47 2.45 4.14
CA GLY A 208 -4.54 1.76 4.84
C GLY A 208 -5.80 1.63 4.01
N LYS A 209 -6.84 1.12 4.65
CA LYS A 209 -8.16 0.95 4.04
C LYS A 209 -9.27 1.16 5.07
N PHE A 210 -10.37 1.77 4.62
CA PHE A 210 -11.61 1.84 5.38
C PHE A 210 -12.43 0.56 5.22
N TYR A 211 -13.04 0.14 6.33
CA TYR A 211 -13.91 -1.02 6.43
C TYR A 211 -15.25 -0.62 7.05
N LYS A 212 -16.25 -1.49 6.87
CA LYS A 212 -17.57 -1.33 7.48
C LYS A 212 -17.45 -1.07 8.99
N GLY A 213 -18.04 0.04 9.43
CA GLY A 213 -18.16 0.40 10.83
C GLY A 213 -19.58 0.26 11.35
N GLN A 214 -19.81 0.84 12.54
CA GLN A 214 -21.13 0.81 13.20
C GLN A 214 -22.15 1.69 12.46
N ASP A 215 -21.71 2.84 11.98
CA ASP A 215 -22.52 3.81 11.23
C ASP A 215 -21.85 4.11 9.88
N VAL A 216 -22.66 4.53 8.92
CA VAL A 216 -22.25 4.95 7.57
C VAL A 216 -21.18 6.04 7.66
N PHE A 217 -21.32 6.99 8.59
CA PHE A 217 -20.35 8.08 8.80
C PHE A 217 -19.20 7.74 9.76
N LYS A 218 -19.13 6.51 10.28
CA LYS A 218 -18.10 6.06 11.23
C LYS A 218 -17.44 4.77 10.72
N PRO A 219 -16.72 4.79 9.59
CA PRO A 219 -16.01 3.62 9.07
C PRO A 219 -14.87 3.19 10.00
N ARG A 220 -14.56 1.90 10.02
CA ARG A 220 -13.39 1.37 10.73
C ARG A 220 -12.15 1.60 9.88
N ILE A 221 -11.06 2.04 10.48
CA ILE A 221 -9.79 2.28 9.80
C ILE A 221 -8.87 1.08 10.08
N LYS A 222 -8.28 0.52 9.03
CA LYS A 222 -7.20 -0.46 9.15
C LYS A 222 -5.97 0.09 8.42
N VAL A 223 -4.92 0.38 9.19
CA VAL A 223 -3.64 0.87 8.66
C VAL A 223 -2.79 -0.34 8.26
N PHE A 224 -2.08 -0.22 7.15
CA PHE A 224 -1.08 -1.20 6.71
C PHE A 224 0.28 -0.74 7.16
N PHE A 225 0.92 -1.54 8.01
CA PHE A 225 2.24 -1.22 8.55
C PHE A 225 3.03 -2.47 8.92
N ASP A 226 4.34 -2.33 9.08
CA ASP A 226 5.22 -3.39 9.60
C ASP A 226 5.53 -3.25 11.12
N SER A 227 6.36 -4.13 11.66
CA SER A 227 6.71 -4.15 13.09
C SER A 227 7.35 -2.87 13.61
N PHE A 228 8.03 -2.09 12.77
CA PHE A 228 8.69 -0.85 13.18
C PHE A 228 7.68 0.27 13.48
N PHE A 229 6.50 0.21 12.87
CA PHE A 229 5.47 1.24 13.02
C PHE A 229 4.36 0.87 14.01
N GLN A 230 4.39 -0.34 14.59
CA GLN A 230 3.36 -0.83 15.52
C GLN A 230 3.12 0.13 16.70
N ILE A 231 4.18 0.77 17.21
CA ILE A 231 4.11 1.71 18.33
C ILE A 231 3.33 2.99 17.95
N PHE A 232 3.35 3.36 16.66
CA PHE A 232 2.71 4.56 16.13
C PHE A 232 1.28 4.34 15.63
N LYS A 233 0.78 3.10 15.69
CA LYS A 233 -0.55 2.73 15.18
C LYS A 233 -1.66 3.71 15.58
N LYS A 234 -1.79 4.01 16.88
CA LYS A 234 -2.87 4.90 17.39
C LYS A 234 -2.77 6.32 16.81
N LYS A 235 -1.55 6.84 16.67
CA LYS A 235 -1.29 8.18 16.13
C LYS A 235 -1.66 8.26 14.65
N ILE A 236 -1.26 7.25 13.87
CA ILE A 236 -1.59 7.15 12.46
C ILE A 236 -3.10 7.03 12.27
N GLU A 237 -3.76 6.16 13.03
CA GLU A 237 -5.22 5.99 13.00
C GLU A 237 -5.96 7.29 13.36
N GLN A 238 -5.52 8.02 14.39
CA GLN A 238 -6.11 9.32 14.77
C GLN A 238 -5.96 10.38 13.67
N LYS A 239 -4.80 10.51 13.04
CA LYS A 239 -4.60 11.49 11.96
C LYS A 239 -5.47 11.16 10.74
N ILE A 240 -5.56 9.88 10.36
CA ILE A 240 -6.45 9.43 9.27
C ILE A 240 -7.91 9.70 9.62
N PHE A 241 -8.33 9.42 10.86
CA PHE A 241 -9.68 9.71 11.34
C PHE A 241 -10.00 11.21 11.29
N ASN A 242 -9.05 12.06 11.70
CA ASN A 242 -9.19 13.51 11.62
C ASN A 242 -9.30 14.01 10.18
N TYR A 243 -8.51 13.45 9.26
CA TYR A 243 -8.62 13.73 7.83
C TYR A 243 -9.98 13.29 7.26
N PHE A 244 -10.44 12.08 7.58
CA PHE A 244 -11.77 11.60 7.19
C PHE A 244 -12.86 12.56 7.67
N ASN A 245 -12.81 12.98 8.94
CA ASN A 245 -13.77 13.93 9.51
C ASN A 245 -13.69 15.32 8.86
N PHE A 246 -12.50 15.76 8.45
CA PHE A 246 -12.32 16.99 7.70
C PHE A 246 -13.02 16.91 6.32
N VAL A 247 -12.80 15.82 5.59
CA VAL A 247 -13.47 15.58 4.30
C VAL A 247 -14.98 15.47 4.50
N LEU A 248 -15.45 14.69 5.46
CA LEU A 248 -16.85 14.55 5.83
C LEU A 248 -17.52 15.90 6.10
N LYS A 249 -16.91 16.76 6.93
CA LYS A 249 -17.44 18.10 7.26
C LYS A 249 -17.47 19.02 6.03
N LYS A 250 -16.51 18.86 5.11
CA LYS A 250 -16.43 19.66 3.88
C LYS A 250 -17.48 19.23 2.85
N THR A 251 -17.71 17.94 2.70
CA THR A 251 -18.60 17.35 1.68
C THR A 251 -20.05 17.26 2.15
N LEU A 252 -20.25 16.86 3.40
CA LEU A 252 -21.54 16.61 4.04
C LEU A 252 -21.64 17.46 5.32
N PRO A 253 -21.68 18.80 5.20
CA PRO A 253 -21.73 19.69 6.37
C PRO A 253 -22.97 19.48 7.25
N PHE A 254 -24.05 18.91 6.71
CA PHE A 254 -25.24 18.56 7.48
C PHE A 254 -24.95 17.50 8.57
N HIS A 255 -23.84 16.75 8.44
CA HIS A 255 -23.43 15.73 9.40
C HIS A 255 -23.32 16.27 10.83
N LYS A 256 -22.93 17.54 11.02
CA LYS A 256 -22.84 18.15 12.37
C LYS A 256 -24.18 18.20 13.10
N PHE A 257 -25.27 18.30 12.36
CA PHE A 257 -26.62 18.30 12.92
C PHE A 257 -27.15 16.88 13.13
N ILE A 258 -26.35 15.85 12.78
CA ILE A 258 -26.71 14.44 13.00
C ILE A 258 -26.63 14.04 14.47
N ASP A 259 -25.65 14.58 15.17
CA ASP A 259 -25.46 14.24 16.58
C ASP A 259 -26.48 14.97 17.50
N SER A 260 -27.14 16.04 17.03
CA SER A 260 -28.19 16.75 17.79
C SER A 260 -29.59 16.15 17.64
N PHE A 261 -29.72 14.97 17.04
CA PHE A 261 -31.02 14.36 16.71
C PHE A 261 -31.90 14.07 17.93
N ASP A 262 -31.28 13.69 19.04
CA ASP A 262 -32.01 13.29 20.25
C ASP A 262 -32.65 14.48 20.99
N GLU A 263 -32.17 15.70 20.72
CA GLU A 263 -32.64 16.93 21.37
C GLU A 263 -33.88 17.52 20.70
N HIS A 264 -34.34 16.92 19.59
CA HIS A 264 -35.38 17.48 18.75
C HIS A 264 -36.72 16.74 18.85
N PRO A 265 -37.86 17.45 18.64
CA PRO A 265 -39.19 16.82 18.62
C PRO A 265 -39.30 15.69 17.59
N ASN A 266 -40.10 14.66 17.92
CA ASN A 266 -40.23 13.41 17.14
C ASN A 266 -40.35 13.60 15.62
N LYS A 267 -41.10 14.62 15.17
CA LYS A 267 -41.31 14.92 13.74
C LYS A 267 -40.06 15.43 13.04
N LEU A 268 -39.36 16.39 13.66
CA LEU A 268 -38.13 16.95 13.11
C LEU A 268 -37.03 15.87 13.09
N ARG A 269 -36.99 15.02 14.11
CA ARG A 269 -36.13 13.84 14.15
C ARG A 269 -36.37 12.88 12.98
N ALA A 270 -37.62 12.63 12.58
CA ALA A 270 -37.94 11.80 11.42
C ALA A 270 -37.40 12.40 10.11
N ILE A 271 -37.58 13.70 9.88
CA ILE A 271 -37.05 14.40 8.70
C ILE A 271 -35.53 14.31 8.64
N LEU A 272 -34.87 14.55 9.77
CA LEU A 272 -33.43 14.47 9.85
C LEU A 272 -32.95 13.01 9.64
N PHE A 273 -33.69 12.00 10.10
CA PHE A 273 -33.39 10.58 9.84
C PHE A 273 -33.39 10.25 8.35
N PHE A 274 -34.40 10.68 7.60
CA PHE A 274 -34.41 10.50 6.15
C PHE A 274 -33.24 11.22 5.46
N LEU A 275 -32.90 12.43 5.91
CA LEU A 275 -31.71 13.14 5.41
C LEU A 275 -30.41 12.41 5.78
N LYS A 276 -30.30 11.79 6.95
CA LYS A 276 -29.15 10.98 7.36
C LYS A 276 -29.00 9.78 6.43
N GLU A 277 -30.08 9.05 6.19
CA GLU A 277 -30.09 7.87 5.33
C GLU A 277 -29.72 8.18 3.87
N GLY A 278 -30.21 9.31 3.36
CA GLY A 278 -29.96 9.76 1.99
C GLY A 278 -28.75 10.68 1.87
N MET A 279 -27.81 10.71 2.82
CA MET A 279 -26.60 11.54 2.72
C MET A 279 -26.87 13.04 2.44
N GLY A 280 -27.95 13.57 3.00
CA GLY A 280 -28.32 14.98 2.94
C GLY A 280 -29.39 15.30 1.90
N HIS A 281 -30.04 14.30 1.30
CA HIS A 281 -31.25 14.48 0.48
C HIS A 281 -32.28 13.38 0.76
N CYS A 282 -33.51 13.62 0.32
CA CYS A 282 -34.63 12.69 0.40
C CYS A 282 -35.72 13.13 -0.59
N LYS A 283 -36.61 12.21 -0.99
CA LYS A 283 -37.75 12.57 -1.85
C LYS A 283 -38.79 13.29 -1.00
N LYS A 284 -39.42 14.33 -1.55
CA LYS A 284 -40.49 15.05 -0.84
C LYS A 284 -41.64 14.15 -0.39
N LYS A 285 -42.09 13.25 -1.26
CA LYS A 285 -43.18 12.30 -0.98
C LYS A 285 -42.99 11.48 0.30
N GLU A 286 -41.74 11.25 0.72
CA GLU A 286 -41.40 10.48 1.92
C GLU A 286 -41.56 11.32 3.21
N ILE A 287 -41.58 12.65 3.08
CA ILE A 287 -41.50 13.61 4.18
C ILE A 287 -42.71 14.56 4.26
N ASP A 288 -43.52 14.69 3.19
CA ASP A 288 -44.62 15.66 3.11
C ASP A 288 -45.52 15.65 4.37
N ASN A 289 -45.95 14.47 4.85
CA ASN A 289 -46.75 14.33 6.08
C ASN A 289 -46.06 14.91 7.34
N PHE A 290 -44.74 14.75 7.45
CA PHE A 290 -43.98 15.28 8.58
C PHE A 290 -43.71 16.77 8.42
N TYR A 291 -43.44 17.23 7.20
CA TYR A 291 -43.10 18.62 6.90
C TYR A 291 -44.29 19.56 7.05
N ASP A 292 -45.47 19.18 6.54
CA ASP A 292 -46.69 20.00 6.61
C ASP A 292 -47.17 20.19 8.06
N SER A 293 -46.80 19.27 8.94
CA SER A 293 -47.16 19.31 10.35
C SER A 293 -46.09 19.94 11.26
N LEU A 294 -45.04 20.56 10.68
CA LEU A 294 -44.03 21.33 11.41
C LEU A 294 -44.56 22.70 11.83
N LYS A 295 -44.10 23.17 12.99
CA LYS A 295 -44.33 24.55 13.42
C LYS A 295 -43.47 25.53 12.59
N SER A 296 -43.92 26.78 12.47
CA SER A 296 -43.24 27.83 11.71
C SER A 296 -41.77 28.04 12.14
N ASP A 297 -41.47 27.91 13.43
CA ASP A 297 -40.11 28.06 13.97
C ASP A 297 -39.19 26.90 13.59
N GLN A 298 -39.72 25.67 13.52
CA GLN A 298 -38.97 24.48 13.10
C GLN A 298 -38.63 24.55 11.60
N ALA A 299 -39.58 25.01 10.78
CA ALA A 299 -39.34 25.22 9.36
C ALA A 299 -38.29 26.32 9.11
N LYS A 300 -38.34 27.43 9.87
CA LYS A 300 -37.30 28.48 9.83
C LYS A 300 -35.93 27.93 10.24
N TRP A 301 -35.88 27.10 11.29
CA TRP A 301 -34.63 26.48 11.74
C TRP A 301 -34.00 25.58 10.66
N LEU A 302 -34.78 24.70 10.00
CA LEU A 302 -34.30 23.86 8.90
C LEU A 302 -33.72 24.72 7.74
N LYS A 303 -34.38 25.83 7.42
CA LYS A 303 -33.92 26.77 6.40
C LYS A 303 -32.62 27.46 6.81
N ASN A 304 -32.48 27.86 8.08
CA ASN A 304 -31.26 28.48 8.62
C ASN A 304 -30.07 27.53 8.61
N ILE A 305 -30.31 26.24 8.86
CA ILE A 305 -29.29 25.19 8.74
C ILE A 305 -28.82 24.99 7.30
N GLY A 306 -29.59 25.44 6.32
CA GLY A 306 -29.25 25.37 4.90
C GLY A 306 -29.95 24.25 4.16
N ILE A 307 -31.02 23.68 4.75
CA ILE A 307 -31.89 22.73 4.05
C ILE A 307 -32.82 23.51 3.12
N LYS A 308 -32.99 22.99 1.91
CA LYS A 308 -33.83 23.54 0.86
C LYS A 308 -34.98 22.61 0.56
N ASN A 309 -36.15 23.22 0.45
CA ASN A 309 -37.31 22.60 -0.14
C ASN A 309 -37.26 22.81 -1.67
N GLY A 310 -36.85 21.78 -2.41
CA GLY A 310 -36.75 21.79 -3.87
C GLY A 310 -38.09 21.58 -4.56
N VAL A 311 -38.08 21.18 -5.83
CA VAL A 311 -39.31 20.80 -6.54
C VAL A 311 -39.71 19.37 -6.19
N ASN A 312 -38.77 18.42 -6.33
CA ASN A 312 -38.98 17.00 -6.11
C ASN A 312 -38.27 16.48 -4.85
N PHE A 313 -37.20 17.16 -4.44
CA PHE A 313 -36.34 16.73 -3.34
C PHE A 313 -36.30 17.74 -2.21
N PHE A 314 -36.12 17.22 -0.99
CA PHE A 314 -35.74 18.00 0.18
C PHE A 314 -34.28 17.71 0.48
N PHE A 315 -33.41 18.73 0.48
CA PHE A 315 -31.96 18.50 0.46
C PHE A 315 -31.13 19.64 1.05
N PHE A 316 -29.91 19.32 1.47
CA PHE A 316 -28.96 20.31 1.97
C PHE A 316 -28.31 21.09 0.81
N LYS A 317 -28.36 22.44 0.84
CA LYS A 317 -27.92 23.32 -0.27
C LYS A 317 -26.49 23.06 -0.75
N LYS A 318 -25.59 22.67 0.16
CA LYS A 318 -24.17 22.44 -0.16
C LYS A 318 -23.87 21.01 -0.61
N CYS A 319 -24.83 20.08 -0.56
CA CYS A 319 -24.62 18.72 -1.07
C CYS A 319 -24.45 18.77 -2.60
N ARG A 320 -23.24 18.47 -3.04
CA ARG A 320 -22.88 18.32 -4.45
C ARG A 320 -22.43 16.91 -4.71
N PHE A 321 -22.51 16.52 -5.98
CA PHE A 321 -21.97 15.26 -6.42
C PHE A 321 -20.47 15.17 -6.05
N ASN A 322 -20.11 14.09 -5.36
CA ASN A 322 -18.74 13.75 -4.97
C ASN A 322 -18.62 12.23 -4.82
N PHE A 323 -17.51 11.66 -5.27
CA PHE A 323 -17.15 10.26 -5.08
C PHE A 323 -17.08 9.83 -3.60
N PHE A 324 -16.90 10.77 -2.65
CA PHE A 324 -16.86 10.47 -1.22
C PHE A 324 -18.13 9.77 -0.70
N CYS A 325 -19.31 10.16 -1.17
CA CYS A 325 -20.56 9.50 -0.81
C CYS A 325 -20.63 8.06 -1.35
N GLN A 326 -20.17 7.88 -2.60
CA GLN A 326 -20.08 6.56 -3.22
C GLN A 326 -19.13 5.64 -2.45
N MET A 327 -17.95 6.14 -2.08
CA MET A 327 -16.98 5.41 -1.26
C MET A 327 -17.60 4.95 0.07
N ILE A 328 -18.25 5.85 0.81
CA ILE A 328 -18.86 5.52 2.10
C ILE A 328 -19.95 4.44 1.95
N ILE A 329 -20.81 4.55 0.94
CA ILE A 329 -21.88 3.56 0.69
C ILE A 329 -21.28 2.21 0.30
N ASN A 330 -20.27 2.20 -0.56
CA ASN A 330 -19.58 0.98 -0.95
C ASN A 330 -18.96 0.27 0.26
N ILE A 331 -18.30 1.02 1.16
CA ILE A 331 -17.69 0.47 2.37
C ILE A 331 -18.76 -0.08 3.33
N TYR A 332 -19.83 0.68 3.59
CA TYR A 332 -20.83 0.31 4.59
C TYR A 332 -21.68 -0.89 4.17
N TYR A 333 -22.07 -0.94 2.89
CA TYR A 333 -22.88 -2.02 2.32
C TYR A 333 -22.06 -3.13 1.65
N LEU A 334 -20.72 -3.05 1.70
CA LEU A 334 -19.80 -4.05 1.11
C LEU A 334 -20.06 -4.27 -0.39
N LEU A 335 -20.24 -3.18 -1.13
CA LEU A 335 -20.55 -3.21 -2.56
C LEU A 335 -19.27 -3.14 -3.40
N ASN A 336 -19.24 -3.90 -4.50
CA ASN A 336 -18.20 -3.83 -5.53
C ASN A 336 -18.62 -2.95 -6.70
N LEU A 337 -19.16 -1.75 -6.41
CA LEU A 337 -19.50 -0.76 -7.44
C LEU A 337 -18.21 -0.06 -7.92
N ASN A 338 -17.43 -0.79 -8.71
CA ASN A 338 -16.17 -0.32 -9.28
C ASN A 338 -16.39 0.65 -10.44
N ASN A 339 -17.52 0.53 -11.14
CA ASN A 339 -17.85 1.42 -12.25
C ASN A 339 -18.28 2.78 -11.72
N PHE A 340 -17.41 3.75 -11.98
CA PHE A 340 -17.54 5.15 -11.63
C PHE A 340 -18.79 5.76 -12.28
N ILE A 341 -19.65 6.42 -11.50
CA ILE A 341 -20.54 7.42 -12.07
C ILE A 341 -19.73 8.69 -12.19
N SER A 342 -19.09 8.91 -13.34
CA SER A 342 -18.24 10.08 -13.55
C SER A 342 -19.01 11.39 -13.65
N ASN A 343 -20.27 11.29 -14.03
CA ASN A 343 -21.07 12.41 -14.49
C ASN A 343 -22.30 12.56 -13.61
N GLU A 344 -22.72 13.81 -13.38
CA GLU A 344 -23.97 14.10 -12.68
C GLU A 344 -25.21 13.52 -13.39
N ILE A 345 -25.07 13.15 -14.66
CA ILE A 345 -26.08 12.44 -15.45
C ILE A 345 -25.41 11.42 -16.38
N THR A 346 -25.97 10.22 -16.42
CA THR A 346 -25.53 9.13 -17.32
C THR A 346 -26.73 8.51 -18.01
N LYS A 347 -26.61 8.24 -19.32
CA LYS A 347 -27.64 7.52 -20.07
C LYS A 347 -27.52 6.03 -19.78
N ILE A 348 -28.63 5.38 -19.42
CA ILE A 348 -28.66 3.96 -19.10
C ILE A 348 -29.11 3.19 -20.34
N ASN A 349 -28.24 2.33 -20.86
CA ASN A 349 -28.58 1.42 -21.95
C ASN A 349 -29.13 0.08 -21.41
N ASP A 350 -28.58 -0.42 -20.30
CA ASP A 350 -28.96 -1.69 -19.67
C ASP A 350 -29.49 -1.48 -18.25
N LEU A 351 -30.82 -1.56 -18.06
CA LEU A 351 -31.43 -1.49 -16.73
C LEU A 351 -31.05 -2.66 -15.82
N LYS A 352 -30.85 -3.86 -16.40
CA LYS A 352 -30.54 -5.09 -15.63
C LYS A 352 -29.28 -4.93 -14.77
N LYS A 353 -28.27 -4.18 -15.26
CA LYS A 353 -27.00 -3.94 -14.54
C LYS A 353 -27.15 -3.06 -13.30
N ILE A 354 -28.21 -2.25 -13.24
CA ILE A 354 -28.40 -1.24 -12.19
C ILE A 354 -29.51 -1.66 -11.21
N LYS A 355 -30.44 -2.52 -11.64
CA LYS A 355 -31.65 -2.89 -10.90
C LYS A 355 -31.34 -3.35 -9.47
N ASP A 356 -30.34 -4.24 -9.32
CA ASP A 356 -29.97 -4.82 -8.03
C ASP A 356 -29.30 -3.82 -7.08
N HIS A 357 -28.76 -2.72 -7.61
CA HIS A 357 -28.04 -1.70 -6.85
C HIS A 357 -28.75 -0.35 -6.78
N LEU A 358 -29.98 -0.26 -7.31
CA LEU A 358 -30.68 1.01 -7.48
C LEU A 358 -30.97 1.72 -6.16
N ILE A 359 -31.26 0.98 -5.09
CA ILE A 359 -31.44 1.53 -3.74
C ILE A 359 -30.17 2.24 -3.26
N TYR A 360 -28.99 1.67 -3.54
CA TYR A 360 -27.71 2.28 -3.16
C TYR A 360 -27.41 3.51 -4.00
N TYR A 361 -27.72 3.49 -5.29
CA TYR A 361 -27.63 4.68 -6.14
C TYR A 361 -28.54 5.81 -5.62
N GLN A 362 -29.76 5.52 -5.18
CA GLN A 362 -30.65 6.51 -4.57
C GLN A 362 -30.07 7.10 -3.29
N LYS A 363 -29.47 6.27 -2.43
CA LYS A 363 -28.75 6.73 -1.23
C LYS A 363 -27.53 7.62 -1.59
N MET A 364 -26.86 7.35 -2.72
CA MET A 364 -25.80 8.20 -3.27
C MET A 364 -26.33 9.50 -3.92
N GLY A 365 -27.65 9.64 -4.10
CA GLY A 365 -28.27 10.81 -4.73
C GLY A 365 -28.62 10.64 -6.20
N PHE A 366 -28.44 9.45 -6.76
CA PHE A 366 -28.75 9.12 -8.15
C PHE A 366 -30.13 8.51 -8.30
N TYR A 367 -30.96 9.13 -9.13
CA TYR A 367 -32.33 8.73 -9.38
C TYR A 367 -32.54 8.40 -10.84
N LEU A 368 -33.42 7.44 -11.09
CA LEU A 368 -33.79 7.05 -12.44
C LEU A 368 -34.84 8.02 -12.98
N VAL A 369 -34.56 8.54 -14.16
CA VAL A 369 -35.37 9.55 -14.84
C VAL A 369 -35.71 9.04 -16.22
N LYS A 370 -37.01 9.01 -16.52
CA LYS A 370 -37.52 8.71 -17.86
C LYS A 370 -37.84 10.02 -18.56
N VAL A 371 -37.44 10.10 -19.83
CA VAL A 371 -37.74 11.22 -20.72
C VAL A 371 -38.63 10.73 -21.84
N ASP A 372 -39.53 11.59 -22.35
CA ASP A 372 -40.61 11.30 -23.31
C ASP A 372 -40.30 10.34 -24.48
N GLN A 373 -39.05 10.26 -24.94
CA GLN A 373 -38.64 9.34 -26.01
C GLN A 373 -38.33 7.90 -25.52
N GLY A 374 -38.68 7.57 -24.27
CA GLY A 374 -38.36 6.28 -23.65
C GLY A 374 -36.91 6.15 -23.16
N GLU A 375 -36.09 7.17 -23.39
CA GLU A 375 -34.71 7.23 -22.91
C GLU A 375 -34.64 7.30 -21.40
N LYS A 376 -33.67 6.57 -20.84
CA LYS A 376 -33.50 6.39 -19.40
C LYS A 376 -32.18 6.98 -18.97
N TYR A 377 -32.24 7.79 -17.92
CA TYR A 377 -31.08 8.48 -17.37
C TYR A 377 -30.97 8.17 -15.88
N LEU A 378 -29.73 8.02 -15.40
CA LEU A 378 -29.41 8.06 -13.99
C LEU A 378 -28.84 9.45 -13.69
N ALA A 379 -29.57 10.25 -12.93
CA ALA A 379 -29.25 11.65 -12.69
C ALA A 379 -29.17 11.95 -11.20
N HIS A 380 -28.15 12.73 -10.82
CA HIS A 380 -27.97 13.19 -9.46
C HIS A 380 -29.04 14.24 -9.09
N PHE A 381 -29.64 14.13 -7.91
CA PHE A 381 -30.75 15.00 -7.47
C PHE A 381 -30.42 16.49 -7.59
N SER A 382 -29.19 16.90 -7.23
CA SER A 382 -28.79 18.31 -7.25
C SER A 382 -28.64 18.86 -8.67
N TYR A 383 -28.37 17.99 -9.65
CA TYR A 383 -28.40 18.35 -11.06
C TYR A 383 -29.84 18.49 -11.55
N LEU A 384 -30.70 17.52 -11.23
CA LEU A 384 -32.12 17.57 -11.57
C LEU A 384 -32.80 18.84 -11.05
N GLU A 385 -32.63 19.17 -9.77
CA GLU A 385 -33.19 20.37 -9.15
C GLU A 385 -32.69 21.65 -9.83
N ARG A 386 -31.39 21.74 -10.18
CA ARG A 386 -30.84 22.90 -10.93
C ARG A 386 -31.45 23.04 -12.32
N VAL A 387 -31.58 21.95 -13.06
CA VAL A 387 -32.15 21.96 -14.42
C VAL A 387 -33.63 22.35 -14.37
N ILE A 388 -34.39 21.75 -13.45
CA ILE A 388 -35.82 22.03 -13.26
C ILE A 388 -36.04 23.50 -12.84
N CYS A 389 -35.28 24.01 -11.87
CA CYS A 389 -35.38 25.41 -11.44
C CYS A 389 -35.07 26.39 -12.58
N LYS A 390 -34.03 26.11 -13.37
CA LYS A 390 -33.70 26.91 -14.57
C LYS A 390 -34.84 26.88 -15.59
N ALA A 391 -35.41 25.71 -15.86
CA ALA A 391 -36.50 25.56 -16.81
C ALA A 391 -37.76 26.36 -16.39
N TYR A 392 -38.12 26.33 -15.10
CA TYR A 392 -39.20 27.17 -14.57
C TYR A 392 -38.89 28.66 -14.68
N SER A 393 -37.66 29.10 -14.37
CA SER A 393 -37.27 30.51 -14.51
C SER A 393 -37.31 31.02 -15.96
N LEU A 394 -36.90 30.20 -16.93
CA LEU A 394 -36.94 30.54 -18.35
C LEU A 394 -38.37 30.65 -18.85
N ARG A 395 -39.27 29.77 -18.41
CA ARG A 395 -40.71 29.86 -18.70
C ARG A 395 -41.34 31.13 -18.12
N LYS A 396 -40.98 31.51 -16.89
CA LYS A 396 -41.49 32.73 -16.24
C LYS A 396 -41.03 34.00 -16.96
N ASN A 397 -39.82 34.00 -17.52
CA ASN A 397 -39.22 35.18 -18.14
C ASN A 397 -39.61 35.43 -19.61
N LYS A 398 -40.27 34.48 -20.29
CA LYS A 398 -40.96 34.53 -21.63
C LYS A 398 -40.43 35.42 -22.78
N LYS A 399 -39.29 36.11 -22.68
CA LYS A 399 -38.75 37.04 -23.69
C LYS A 399 -37.22 37.10 -23.60
N LYS A 400 -36.55 36.22 -24.33
CA LYS A 400 -35.28 36.42 -25.06
C LYS A 400 -34.80 35.03 -25.49
N GLY A 401 -34.55 34.89 -26.78
CA GLY A 401 -34.46 33.61 -27.49
C GLY A 401 -33.67 32.53 -26.78
N LEU A 402 -34.15 31.29 -26.91
CA LEU A 402 -33.44 30.07 -26.51
C LEU A 402 -32.06 30.05 -27.18
N GLN A 403 -31.03 30.57 -26.50
CA GLN A 403 -29.66 30.41 -26.96
C GLN A 403 -29.31 28.92 -26.89
N LYS A 404 -29.17 28.29 -28.05
CA LYS A 404 -28.70 26.90 -28.22
C LYS A 404 -27.40 26.61 -27.44
N ASN A 405 -26.62 27.63 -27.11
CA ASN A 405 -25.35 27.53 -26.35
C ASN A 405 -25.48 27.27 -24.84
N ILE A 406 -26.68 27.30 -24.25
CA ILE A 406 -26.88 27.02 -22.82
C ILE A 406 -27.07 25.52 -22.56
N MET A 407 -27.54 24.76 -23.56
CA MET A 407 -27.91 23.35 -23.42
C MET A 407 -26.69 22.47 -23.65
N LYS A 408 -26.25 21.76 -22.60
CA LYS A 408 -25.06 20.92 -22.69
C LYS A 408 -25.36 19.53 -23.25
N ASN A 409 -26.51 18.94 -22.87
CA ASN A 409 -26.86 17.56 -23.19
C ASN A 409 -28.32 17.43 -23.67
N GLU A 410 -28.64 16.31 -24.35
CA GLU A 410 -30.00 15.93 -24.80
C GLU A 410 -31.05 16.05 -23.68
N PHE A 411 -30.72 15.62 -22.47
CA PHE A 411 -31.58 15.75 -21.29
C PHE A 411 -31.99 17.20 -21.00
N GLU A 412 -31.05 18.16 -21.08
CA GLU A 412 -31.34 19.57 -20.83
C GLU A 412 -32.22 20.16 -21.93
N LYS A 413 -32.02 19.75 -23.19
CA LYS A 413 -32.89 20.18 -24.30
C LYS A 413 -34.34 19.82 -24.01
N ILE A 414 -34.57 18.58 -23.58
CA ILE A 414 -35.93 18.10 -23.31
C ILE A 414 -36.49 18.77 -22.05
N ALA A 415 -35.70 18.87 -20.99
CA ALA A 415 -36.11 19.53 -19.75
C ALA A 415 -36.51 21.00 -19.93
N PHE A 416 -35.77 21.75 -20.75
CA PHE A 416 -36.07 23.14 -21.06
C PHE A 416 -37.27 23.30 -22.02
N SER A 417 -37.52 22.31 -22.89
CA SER A 417 -38.71 22.31 -23.75
C SER A 417 -39.99 22.06 -22.95
N ASN A 418 -40.01 21.03 -22.10
CA ASN A 418 -41.14 20.75 -21.21
C ASN A 418 -40.74 19.93 -19.98
N VAL A 419 -40.75 20.60 -18.82
CA VAL A 419 -40.42 19.99 -17.52
C VAL A 419 -41.36 18.84 -17.15
N ASN A 420 -42.63 18.89 -17.58
CA ASN A 420 -43.61 17.85 -17.28
C ASN A 420 -43.30 16.50 -17.97
N LYS A 421 -42.34 16.48 -18.90
CA LYS A 421 -41.83 15.29 -19.58
C LYS A 421 -40.74 14.55 -18.78
N ILE A 422 -40.36 15.09 -17.62
CA ILE A 422 -39.33 14.53 -16.74
C ILE A 422 -40.03 13.82 -15.58
N ASN A 423 -40.10 12.49 -15.66
CA ASN A 423 -40.69 11.70 -14.59
C ASN A 423 -39.61 10.98 -13.79
N LEU A 424 -39.62 11.21 -12.47
CA LEU A 424 -38.91 10.36 -11.51
C LEU A 424 -39.65 9.04 -11.44
N CYS A 425 -38.94 7.95 -11.69
CA CYS A 425 -39.55 6.64 -11.75
C CYS A 425 -39.05 5.75 -10.61
N ASN A 426 -39.92 4.86 -10.15
CA ASN A 426 -39.57 3.77 -9.25
C ASN A 426 -39.23 2.51 -10.06
N VAL A 427 -38.58 1.53 -9.41
CA VAL A 427 -38.15 0.28 -10.07
C VAL A 427 -39.32 -0.49 -10.70
N THR A 428 -40.50 -0.39 -10.07
CA THR A 428 -41.76 -1.01 -10.49
C THR A 428 -42.32 -0.43 -11.78
N ASP A 429 -41.96 0.81 -12.12
CA ASP A 429 -42.52 1.54 -13.27
C ASP A 429 -41.82 1.15 -14.59
N PHE A 430 -40.95 0.13 -14.53
CA PHE A 430 -40.09 -0.32 -15.64
C PHE A 430 -40.15 -1.82 -15.92
N ASN A 431 -41.04 -2.55 -15.24
CA ASN A 431 -41.35 -3.94 -15.59
C ASN A 431 -42.33 -3.97 -16.77
#